data_AF-A0A3D3HFZ1-F1
#
_entry.id   AF-A0A3D3HFZ1-F1
#
_cell.length_a   1.000
_cell.length_b   1.000
_cell.length_c   1.000
_cell.angle_alpha   90.00
_cell.angle_beta   90.00
_cell.angle_gamma   90.00
#
_symmetry.space_group_name_H-M   'P 1'
#
loop_
_entity.id
_entity.type
_entity.pdbx_description
1 polymer ?
#
loop_
_entity_poly.entity_id
_entity_poly.type
_entity_poly.pdbx_seq_one_letter_code
_entity_poly.pdbx_strand_id
1 'polypeptide(L)'
;MMMHLARLELTNFKNYEEVTLEFSPGFNCFVGNNGVGKTNILDAVHYLSLTKSFFNNSDTLSIRHGEDYFIIKGTFVTDGISDDLHCAFQKQKQKIFRINGKEYQRMSDHVGKYPVVMLSPADSTLITGSSEERRRFLNMIISQYDAPYLEAHMRYNKALMQRNRILRGSGNDASGLLEIYDEQMAAEAEIIYQSRRKLTENLLPLFRSYYEKISGGAEKVSIRYRSHLGTGEYLRQLAESRRRDFALQYTTAGIHRD
;
A
#
# COMPACT_ATOMS: atom_id res chain seq x y z
N MET A 1 23.23 9.14 2.07
CA MET A 1 22.54 8.28 1.10
C MET A 1 21.75 9.17 0.15
N MET A 2 22.32 9.47 -1.01
CA MET A 2 21.55 10.12 -2.09
C MET A 2 21.10 9.03 -3.05
N MET A 3 19.79 8.77 -3.06
CA MET A 3 19.13 7.90 -4.02
C MET A 3 18.37 8.77 -5.03
N HIS A 4 18.52 8.50 -6.31
CA HIS A 4 17.67 9.10 -7.35
C HIS A 4 17.38 8.10 -8.47
N LEU A 5 16.26 8.28 -9.15
CA LEU A 5 15.97 7.64 -10.42
C LEU A 5 16.77 8.38 -11.50
N ALA A 6 17.61 7.69 -12.26
CA ALA A 6 18.41 8.28 -13.35
C ALA A 6 17.73 8.08 -14.71
N ARG A 7 17.01 6.97 -14.90
CA ARG A 7 16.36 6.62 -16.16
C ARG A 7 15.04 5.90 -15.92
N LEU A 8 14.04 6.16 -16.77
CA LEU A 8 12.75 5.46 -16.81
C LEU A 8 12.40 5.11 -18.26
N GLU A 9 12.08 3.85 -18.52
CA GLU A 9 11.55 3.38 -19.80
C GLU A 9 10.17 2.79 -19.58
N LEU A 10 9.20 3.21 -20.39
CA LEU A 10 7.84 2.69 -20.37
C LEU A 10 7.51 2.11 -21.74
N THR A 11 6.88 0.95 -21.75
CA THR A 11 6.29 0.34 -22.94
C THR A 11 4.85 -0.05 -22.62
N ASN A 12 3.90 0.40 -23.42
CA ASN A 12 2.47 0.12 -23.28
C ASN A 12 1.91 0.42 -21.88
N PHE A 13 2.47 1.40 -21.17
CA PHE A 13 2.04 1.79 -19.84
C PHE A 13 1.07 2.97 -19.90
N LYS A 14 -0.21 2.70 -19.60
CA LYS A 14 -1.31 3.66 -19.61
C LYS A 14 -1.42 4.42 -20.94
N ASN A 15 -1.05 5.70 -20.99
CA ASN A 15 -1.14 6.49 -22.21
C ASN A 15 0.18 6.52 -23.01
N TYR A 16 1.23 5.85 -22.54
CA TYR A 16 2.51 5.75 -23.24
C TYR A 16 2.59 4.45 -24.06
N GLU A 17 2.82 4.60 -25.36
CA GLU A 17 3.22 3.48 -26.24
C GLU A 17 4.66 3.08 -25.94
N GLU A 18 5.57 4.04 -26.08
CA GLU A 18 6.97 3.92 -25.71
C GLU A 18 7.48 5.29 -25.28
N VAL A 19 8.23 5.36 -24.18
CA VAL A 19 8.96 6.57 -23.80
C VAL A 19 10.19 6.21 -22.99
N THR A 20 11.29 6.91 -23.25
CA THR A 20 12.51 6.89 -22.42
C THR A 20 12.73 8.28 -21.85
N LEU A 21 12.95 8.37 -20.54
CA LEU A 21 13.19 9.60 -19.81
C LEU A 21 14.51 9.47 -19.04
N GLU A 22 15.34 10.49 -19.15
CA GLU A 22 16.54 10.67 -18.33
C GLU A 22 16.31 11.78 -17.31
N PHE A 23 16.75 11.55 -16.09
CA PHE A 23 16.48 12.41 -14.95
C PHE A 23 17.78 13.02 -14.42
N SER A 24 17.70 14.27 -14.01
CA SER A 24 18.78 14.90 -13.26
C SER A 24 18.71 14.50 -11.78
N PRO A 25 19.85 14.44 -11.07
CA PRO A 25 19.82 14.39 -9.61
C PRO A 25 19.05 15.60 -9.03
N GLY A 26 18.27 15.37 -7.98
CA GLY A 26 17.50 16.43 -7.32
C GLY A 26 16.15 16.70 -7.97
N PHE A 27 15.91 17.93 -8.40
CA PHE A 27 14.59 18.39 -8.82
C PHE A 27 14.35 18.21 -10.32
N ASN A 28 13.26 17.54 -10.67
CA ASN A 28 12.81 17.33 -12.05
C ASN A 28 11.38 17.87 -12.20
N CYS A 29 11.14 18.69 -13.22
CA CYS A 29 9.84 19.32 -13.46
C CYS A 29 9.22 18.82 -14.77
N PHE A 30 8.00 18.30 -14.69
CA PHE A 30 7.23 17.89 -15.86
C PHE A 30 6.19 18.96 -16.19
N VAL A 31 6.32 19.57 -17.37
CA VAL A 31 5.41 20.61 -17.86
C VAL A 31 4.62 20.12 -19.07
N GLY A 32 3.43 20.68 -19.28
CA GLY A 32 2.55 20.35 -20.39
C GLY A 32 1.08 20.40 -20.01
N ASN A 33 0.20 20.22 -20.99
CA ASN A 33 -1.24 20.29 -20.80
C ASN A 33 -1.77 19.18 -19.85
N ASN A 34 -2.96 19.38 -19.31
CA ASN A 34 -3.62 18.34 -18.50
C ASN A 34 -3.95 17.12 -19.38
N GLY A 35 -3.88 15.92 -18.79
CA GLY A 35 -4.16 14.66 -19.49
C GLY A 35 -3.02 14.09 -20.34
N VAL A 36 -1.90 14.80 -20.53
CA VAL A 36 -0.78 14.32 -21.38
C VAL A 36 0.05 13.18 -20.78
N GLY A 37 -0.21 12.76 -19.53
CA GLY A 37 0.48 11.62 -18.91
C GLY A 37 1.51 11.97 -17.83
N LYS A 38 1.68 13.24 -17.45
CA LYS A 38 2.60 13.66 -16.37
C LYS A 38 2.44 12.82 -15.09
N THR A 39 1.20 12.61 -14.66
CA THR A 39 0.87 11.81 -13.48
C THR A 39 1.15 10.30 -13.68
N ASN A 40 1.14 9.81 -14.92
CA ASN A 40 1.46 8.42 -15.24
C ASN A 40 2.97 8.16 -15.14
N ILE A 41 3.82 9.16 -15.39
CA ILE A 41 5.26 9.07 -15.10
C ILE A 41 5.46 8.85 -13.58
N LEU A 42 4.82 9.68 -12.74
CA LEU A 42 4.90 9.53 -11.29
C LEU A 42 4.38 8.17 -10.81
N ASP A 43 3.29 7.69 -11.42
CA ASP A 43 2.75 6.37 -11.11
C ASP A 43 3.71 5.24 -11.50
N ALA A 44 4.45 5.37 -12.61
CA ALA A 44 5.45 4.39 -13.00
C ALA A 44 6.62 4.34 -12.01
N VAL A 45 7.07 5.49 -11.50
CA VAL A 45 8.09 5.56 -10.44
C VAL A 45 7.59 4.90 -9.15
N HIS A 46 6.34 5.19 -8.77
CA HIS A 46 5.69 4.51 -7.66
C HIS A 46 5.60 3.00 -7.87
N TYR A 47 5.28 2.57 -9.09
CA TYR A 47 5.20 1.17 -9.48
C TYR A 47 6.54 0.44 -9.33
N LEU A 48 7.64 1.07 -9.77
CA LEU A 48 8.98 0.53 -9.57
C LEU A 48 9.36 0.42 -8.10
N SER A 49 8.72 1.18 -7.22
CA SER A 49 9.04 1.22 -5.79
C SER A 49 8.21 0.23 -4.98
N LEU A 50 6.89 0.17 -5.25
CA LEU A 50 5.93 -0.63 -4.48
C LEU A 50 5.34 -1.82 -5.25
N THR A 51 5.81 -2.08 -6.47
CA THR A 51 5.35 -3.14 -7.38
C THR A 51 3.89 -3.00 -7.84
N LYS A 52 3.25 -1.86 -7.57
CA LYS A 52 1.83 -1.59 -7.83
C LYS A 52 1.59 -0.13 -8.16
N SER A 53 0.53 0.15 -8.90
CA SER A 53 0.04 1.50 -9.16
C SER A 53 -0.42 2.16 -7.86
N PHE A 54 -0.20 3.46 -7.75
CA PHE A 54 -0.75 4.32 -6.70
C PHE A 54 -2.26 4.53 -6.89
N PHE A 55 -2.72 4.65 -8.15
CA PHE A 55 -4.10 5.00 -8.47
C PHE A 55 -5.02 3.79 -8.65
N ASN A 56 -4.46 2.67 -9.10
CA ASN A 56 -5.25 1.51 -9.52
C ASN A 56 -4.94 0.28 -8.67
N ASN A 57 -5.99 -0.44 -8.26
CA ASN A 57 -5.84 -1.72 -7.54
C ASN A 57 -5.53 -2.90 -8.46
N SER A 58 -5.69 -2.75 -9.77
CA SER A 58 -5.49 -3.80 -10.77
C SER A 58 -4.40 -3.42 -11.76
N ASP A 59 -3.43 -4.30 -11.94
CA ASP A 59 -2.33 -4.14 -12.89
C ASP A 59 -2.86 -4.04 -14.34
N THR A 60 -3.98 -4.68 -14.67
CA THR A 60 -4.63 -4.58 -15.99
C THR A 60 -5.03 -3.17 -16.37
N LEU A 61 -5.39 -2.32 -15.39
CA LEU A 61 -5.73 -0.92 -15.62
C LEU A 61 -4.50 -0.04 -15.91
N SER A 62 -3.29 -0.61 -15.81
CA SER A 62 -2.04 0.06 -16.17
C SER A 62 -1.59 -0.29 -17.59
N ILE A 63 -2.24 -1.24 -18.26
CA ILE A 63 -1.97 -1.56 -19.67
C ILE A 63 -2.59 -0.47 -20.55
N ARG A 64 -1.84 -0.06 -21.58
CA ARG A 64 -2.34 0.85 -22.62
C ARG A 64 -3.53 0.25 -23.35
N HIS A 65 -4.53 1.07 -23.66
CA HIS A 65 -5.73 0.61 -24.36
C HIS A 65 -5.37 -0.03 -25.72
N GLY A 66 -5.93 -1.22 -25.98
CA GLY A 66 -5.65 -2.00 -27.19
C GLY A 66 -4.49 -2.99 -27.03
N GLU A 67 -3.71 -2.89 -25.95
CA GLU A 67 -2.54 -3.74 -25.71
C GLU A 67 -2.85 -4.84 -24.68
N ASP A 68 -1.95 -5.82 -24.60
CA ASP A 68 -2.07 -6.98 -23.70
C ASP A 68 -1.03 -7.02 -22.58
N TYR A 69 -0.06 -6.11 -22.60
CA TYR A 69 1.03 -6.07 -21.63
C TYR A 69 1.56 -4.66 -21.43
N PHE A 70 2.33 -4.45 -20.36
CA PHE A 70 3.18 -3.27 -20.20
C PHE A 70 4.55 -3.68 -19.64
N ILE A 71 5.53 -2.81 -19.86
CA ILE A 71 6.87 -2.91 -19.26
C ILE A 71 7.22 -1.55 -18.65
N ILE A 72 7.80 -1.59 -17.46
CA ILE A 72 8.39 -0.44 -16.78
C ILE A 72 9.82 -0.83 -16.43
N LYS A 73 10.81 -0.10 -16.93
CA LYS A 73 12.20 -0.24 -16.48
C LYS A 73 12.66 1.06 -15.85
N GLY A 74 13.52 0.98 -14.85
CA GLY A 74 14.18 2.16 -14.35
C GLY A 74 15.52 1.86 -13.72
N THR A 75 16.42 2.81 -13.82
CA THR A 75 17.76 2.74 -13.23
C THR A 75 17.79 3.67 -12.03
N PHE A 76 17.93 3.11 -10.84
CA PHE A 76 18.13 3.88 -9.61
C PHE A 76 19.62 3.94 -9.29
N VAL A 77 20.09 5.11 -8.86
CA VAL A 77 21.48 5.32 -8.45
C VAL A 77 21.49 5.68 -6.97
N THR A 78 22.18 4.87 -6.18
CA THR A 78 22.37 5.07 -4.73
C THR A 78 23.85 5.12 -4.43
N ASP A 79 24.33 6.26 -3.94
CA ASP A 79 25.74 6.47 -3.56
C ASP A 79 26.74 6.03 -4.67
N GLY A 80 26.36 6.24 -5.94
CA GLY A 80 27.15 5.93 -7.13
C GLY A 80 26.97 4.52 -7.69
N ILE A 81 26.22 3.64 -7.00
CA ILE A 81 25.89 2.29 -7.46
C ILE A 81 24.55 2.33 -8.19
N SER A 82 24.51 1.77 -9.40
CA SER A 82 23.30 1.69 -10.21
C SER A 82 22.64 0.32 -10.06
N ASP A 83 21.32 0.34 -9.85
CA ASP A 83 20.46 -0.84 -9.87
C ASP A 83 19.41 -0.69 -10.98
N ASP A 84 19.32 -1.70 -11.85
CA ASP A 84 18.37 -1.77 -12.94
C ASP A 84 17.14 -2.58 -12.54
N LEU A 85 16.01 -1.90 -12.45
CA LEU A 85 14.71 -2.50 -12.14
C LEU A 85 13.95 -2.75 -13.42
N HIS A 86 13.30 -3.91 -13.50
CA HIS A 86 12.48 -4.30 -14.63
C HIS A 86 11.19 -4.96 -14.16
N CYS A 87 10.07 -4.31 -14.42
CA CYS A 87 8.72 -4.82 -14.17
C CYS A 87 8.01 -5.09 -15.49
N ALA A 88 7.49 -6.29 -15.66
CA ALA A 88 6.66 -6.65 -16.81
C ALA A 88 5.38 -7.34 -16.36
N PHE A 89 4.27 -6.97 -16.97
CA PHE A 89 2.97 -7.59 -16.73
C PHE A 89 2.27 -7.83 -18.06
N GLN A 90 1.70 -9.02 -18.22
CA GLN A 90 0.86 -9.39 -19.36
C GLN A 90 -0.44 -9.99 -18.82
N LYS A 91 -1.57 -9.69 -19.47
CA LYS A 91 -2.87 -10.26 -19.10
C LYS A 91 -2.78 -11.79 -18.97
N GLN A 92 -3.41 -12.32 -17.93
CA GLN A 92 -3.46 -13.76 -17.63
C GLN A 92 -2.09 -14.41 -17.33
N LYS A 93 -1.00 -13.65 -17.26
CA LYS A 93 0.32 -14.13 -16.84
C LYS A 93 0.69 -13.57 -15.47
N GLN A 94 1.63 -14.27 -14.82
CA GLN A 94 2.22 -13.77 -13.59
C GLN A 94 3.06 -12.52 -13.89
N LYS A 95 2.94 -11.51 -13.02
CA LYS A 95 3.81 -10.33 -13.05
C LYS A 95 5.26 -10.73 -12.76
N ILE A 96 6.18 -10.21 -13.55
CA ILE A 96 7.63 -10.44 -13.40
C ILE A 96 8.26 -9.14 -12.91
N PHE A 97 9.10 -9.24 -11.87
CA PHE A 97 9.87 -8.11 -11.36
C PHE A 97 11.31 -8.55 -11.13
N ARG A 98 12.26 -7.80 -11.67
CA ARG A 98 13.69 -8.10 -11.60
C ARG A 98 14.48 -6.90 -11.10
N ILE A 99 15.59 -7.19 -10.42
CA ILE A 99 16.64 -6.23 -10.08
C ILE A 99 17.97 -6.80 -10.60
N ASN A 100 18.69 -6.04 -11.41
CA ASN A 100 19.96 -6.45 -12.04
C ASN A 100 19.84 -7.83 -12.72
N GLY A 101 18.74 -8.04 -13.43
CA GLY A 101 18.42 -9.31 -14.10
C GLY A 101 17.92 -10.45 -13.20
N LYS A 102 18.02 -10.33 -11.86
CA LYS A 102 17.54 -11.36 -10.92
C LYS A 102 16.06 -11.17 -10.61
N GLU A 103 15.28 -12.21 -10.83
CA GLU A 103 13.83 -12.20 -10.60
C GLU A 103 13.45 -12.41 -9.13
N TYR A 104 12.48 -11.62 -8.65
CA TYR A 104 11.88 -11.82 -7.33
C TYR A 104 10.88 -12.97 -7.34
N GLN A 105 11.00 -13.85 -6.36
CA GLN A 105 10.00 -14.89 -6.09
C GLN A 105 8.74 -14.31 -5.45
N ARG A 106 8.90 -13.30 -4.58
CA ARG A 106 7.80 -12.58 -3.94
C ARG A 106 7.97 -11.09 -4.15
N MET A 107 6.94 -10.44 -4.69
CA MET A 107 6.93 -8.98 -4.92
C MET A 107 7.13 -8.18 -3.62
N SER A 108 6.67 -8.72 -2.49
CA SER A 108 6.86 -8.12 -1.17
C SER A 108 8.33 -7.94 -0.79
N ASP A 109 9.22 -8.79 -1.29
CA ASP A 109 10.66 -8.74 -0.98
C ASP A 109 11.35 -7.53 -1.65
N HIS A 110 10.67 -6.85 -2.57
CA HIS A 110 11.13 -5.62 -3.21
C HIS A 110 10.70 -4.36 -2.45
N VAL A 111 9.55 -4.40 -1.78
CA VAL A 111 8.96 -3.22 -1.12
C VAL A 111 9.90 -2.70 -0.04
N GLY A 112 10.17 -1.40 -0.08
CA GLY A 112 11.04 -0.71 0.87
C GLY A 112 12.50 -0.55 0.45
N LYS A 113 12.93 -1.18 -0.65
CA LYS A 113 14.29 -0.97 -1.19
C LYS A 113 14.48 0.40 -1.82
N TYR A 114 13.45 0.89 -2.51
CA TYR A 114 13.42 2.20 -3.16
C TYR A 114 12.23 2.98 -2.61
N PRO A 115 12.33 3.56 -1.41
CA PRO A 115 11.20 4.23 -0.78
C PRO A 115 10.80 5.48 -1.57
N VAL A 116 9.50 5.69 -1.69
CA VAL A 116 8.91 6.86 -2.36
C VAL A 116 7.76 7.43 -1.56
N VAL A 117 7.60 8.75 -1.67
CA VAL A 117 6.45 9.48 -1.14
C VAL A 117 5.75 10.14 -2.30
N MET A 118 4.48 9.78 -2.48
CA MET A 118 3.61 10.40 -3.47
C MET A 118 2.70 11.40 -2.79
N LEU A 119 2.71 12.63 -3.29
CA LEU A 119 1.80 13.69 -2.87
C LEU A 119 0.84 13.98 -4.02
N SER A 120 -0.45 14.07 -3.72
CA SER A 120 -1.51 14.26 -4.69
C SER A 120 -2.53 15.29 -4.20
N PRO A 121 -3.16 16.08 -5.08
CA PRO A 121 -4.30 16.92 -4.71
C PRO A 121 -5.45 16.15 -4.04
N ALA A 122 -5.56 14.84 -4.32
CA ALA A 122 -6.54 13.96 -3.71
C ALA A 122 -6.27 13.66 -2.22
N ASP A 123 -5.11 14.02 -1.68
CA ASP A 123 -4.73 13.73 -0.28
C ASP A 123 -5.61 14.48 0.74
N SER A 124 -6.39 15.49 0.31
CA SER A 124 -7.46 16.09 1.11
C SER A 124 -8.48 15.06 1.63
N THR A 125 -8.65 13.94 0.93
CA THR A 125 -9.50 12.82 1.36
C THR A 125 -9.01 12.12 2.62
N LEU A 126 -7.75 12.28 3.03
CA LEU A 126 -7.27 11.79 4.33
C LEU A 126 -8.01 12.48 5.48
N ILE A 127 -8.43 13.73 5.27
CA ILE A 127 -9.14 14.55 6.25
C ILE A 127 -10.65 14.38 6.13
N THR A 128 -11.20 14.52 4.92
CA THR A 128 -12.66 14.53 4.70
C THR A 128 -13.25 13.14 4.42
N GLY A 129 -12.42 12.16 4.09
CA GLY A 129 -12.82 10.83 3.67
C GLY A 129 -13.00 9.82 4.81
N SER A 130 -13.28 8.59 4.40
CA SER A 130 -13.55 7.47 5.30
C SER A 130 -12.30 6.96 6.01
N SER A 131 -12.47 6.07 6.99
CA SER A 131 -11.32 5.42 7.65
C SER A 131 -10.50 4.53 6.72
N GLU A 132 -11.06 4.09 5.59
CA GLU A 132 -10.34 3.27 4.61
C GLU A 132 -9.14 4.01 4.02
N GLU A 133 -9.31 5.28 3.65
CA GLU A 133 -8.21 6.07 3.07
C GLU A 133 -7.08 6.28 4.07
N ARG A 134 -7.41 6.55 5.34
CA ARG A 134 -6.42 6.66 6.42
C ARG A 134 -5.70 5.34 6.68
N ARG A 135 -6.42 4.20 6.67
CA ARG A 135 -5.79 2.88 6.79
C ARG A 135 -4.88 2.56 5.61
N ARG A 136 -5.31 2.88 4.37
CA ARG A 136 -4.49 2.71 3.15
C ARG A 136 -3.21 3.54 3.24
N PHE A 137 -3.31 4.79 3.67
CA PHE A 137 -2.17 5.68 3.89
C PHE A 137 -1.19 5.13 4.92
N LEU A 138 -1.67 4.73 6.10
CA LEU A 138 -0.82 4.13 7.14
C LEU A 138 -0.17 2.83 6.63
N ASN A 139 -0.92 1.96 5.97
CA ASN A 139 -0.38 0.73 5.39
C ASN A 139 0.74 1.02 4.39
N MET A 140 0.52 1.95 3.47
CA MET A 140 1.50 2.32 2.44
C MET A 140 2.80 2.85 3.05
N ILE A 141 2.71 3.67 4.10
CA ILE A 141 3.88 4.23 4.77
C ILE A 141 4.64 3.15 5.54
N ILE A 142 3.95 2.39 6.40
CA ILE A 142 4.60 1.42 7.29
C ILE A 142 5.23 0.28 6.48
N SER A 143 4.54 -0.22 5.45
CA SER A 143 5.04 -1.31 4.61
C SER A 143 6.35 -1.00 3.89
N GLN A 144 6.73 0.27 3.72
CA GLN A 144 7.99 0.64 3.09
C GLN A 144 9.21 0.51 4.01
N TYR A 145 9.04 0.56 5.34
CA TYR A 145 10.17 0.52 6.28
C TYR A 145 10.08 -0.63 7.29
N ASP A 146 8.93 -1.31 7.40
CA ASP A 146 8.67 -2.39 8.36
C ASP A 146 8.21 -3.64 7.59
N ALA A 147 9.19 -4.48 7.23
CA ALA A 147 8.92 -5.73 6.51
C ALA A 147 8.06 -6.71 7.33
N PRO A 148 8.29 -6.91 8.65
CA PRO A 148 7.37 -7.69 9.50
C PRO A 148 5.92 -7.20 9.43
N TYR A 149 5.69 -5.89 9.44
CA TYR A 149 4.35 -5.32 9.26
C TYR A 149 3.74 -5.67 7.91
N LEU A 150 4.50 -5.56 6.81
CA LEU A 150 4.00 -5.92 5.48
C LEU A 150 3.60 -7.40 5.42
N GLU A 151 4.43 -8.30 5.96
CA GLU A 151 4.12 -9.72 6.01
C GLU A 151 2.86 -9.99 6.86
N ALA A 152 2.77 -9.38 8.03
CA ALA A 152 1.61 -9.51 8.91
C ALA A 152 0.33 -8.99 8.23
N HIS A 153 0.40 -7.84 7.58
CA HIS A 153 -0.72 -7.28 6.81
C HIS A 153 -1.16 -8.21 5.68
N MET A 154 -0.23 -8.85 4.96
CA MET A 154 -0.56 -9.84 3.93
C MET A 154 -1.21 -11.10 4.52
N ARG A 155 -0.65 -11.66 5.60
CA ARG A 155 -1.19 -12.85 6.27
C ARG A 155 -2.56 -12.58 6.88
N TYR A 156 -2.74 -11.45 7.55
CA TYR A 156 -4.02 -11.00 8.09
C TYR A 156 -5.10 -10.91 7.01
N ASN A 157 -4.83 -10.24 5.89
CA ASN A 157 -5.82 -10.12 4.82
C ASN A 157 -6.16 -11.47 4.18
N LYS A 158 -5.17 -12.37 4.05
CA LYS A 158 -5.42 -13.74 3.56
C LYS A 158 -6.36 -14.50 4.51
N ALA A 159 -6.09 -14.48 5.82
CA ALA A 159 -6.94 -15.12 6.82
C ALA A 159 -8.35 -14.49 6.86
N LEU A 160 -8.44 -13.16 6.82
CA LEU A 160 -9.71 -12.41 6.75
C LEU A 160 -10.54 -12.82 5.53
N MET A 161 -9.92 -12.97 4.36
CA MET A 161 -10.60 -13.43 3.15
C MET A 161 -11.15 -14.86 3.30
N GLN A 162 -10.37 -15.78 3.89
CA GLN A 162 -10.84 -17.16 4.13
C GLN A 162 -11.97 -17.20 5.16
N ARG A 163 -11.83 -16.46 6.27
CA ARG A 163 -12.89 -16.30 7.28
C ARG A 163 -14.18 -15.77 6.65
N ASN A 164 -14.10 -14.71 5.85
CA ASN A 164 -15.26 -14.14 5.16
C ASN A 164 -15.86 -15.09 4.12
N ARG A 165 -15.06 -15.97 3.51
CA ARG A 165 -15.57 -17.02 2.62
C ARG A 165 -16.38 -18.06 3.39
N ILE A 166 -15.90 -18.49 4.56
CA ILE A 166 -16.62 -19.43 5.42
C ILE A 166 -17.95 -18.82 5.89
N LEU A 167 -17.92 -17.57 6.33
CA LEU A 167 -19.14 -16.84 6.75
C LEU A 167 -20.22 -16.76 5.67
N ARG A 168 -19.84 -16.75 4.38
CA ARG A 168 -20.78 -16.76 3.24
C ARG A 168 -21.30 -18.15 2.87
N GLY A 169 -20.46 -19.17 3.02
CA GLY A 169 -20.67 -20.48 2.38
C GLY A 169 -21.06 -21.61 3.32
N SER A 170 -20.85 -21.47 4.63
CA SER A 170 -21.07 -22.51 5.60
C SER A 170 -22.15 -22.09 6.59
N GLY A 171 -23.14 -22.94 6.83
CA GLY A 171 -23.98 -22.82 8.03
C GLY A 171 -23.14 -22.94 9.31
N ASN A 172 -23.79 -22.96 10.47
CA ASN A 172 -23.13 -22.97 11.79
C ASN A 172 -22.09 -24.10 12.04
N ASP A 173 -21.96 -25.08 11.14
CA ASP A 173 -21.11 -26.29 11.29
C ASP A 173 -19.61 -26.06 10.99
N ALA A 174 -19.18 -24.82 10.74
CA ALA A 174 -17.79 -24.48 10.42
C ALA A 174 -17.01 -23.83 11.59
N SER A 175 -17.44 -24.02 12.84
CA SER A 175 -16.84 -23.36 14.02
C SER A 175 -15.33 -23.60 14.15
N GLY A 176 -14.88 -24.86 14.03
CA GLY A 176 -13.45 -25.18 14.19
C GLY A 176 -12.56 -24.54 13.11
N LEU A 177 -13.04 -24.39 11.88
CA LEU A 177 -12.29 -23.67 10.84
C LEU A 177 -12.22 -22.17 11.12
N LEU A 178 -13.29 -21.60 11.67
CA LEU A 178 -13.34 -20.19 12.04
C LEU A 178 -12.36 -19.88 13.17
N GLU A 179 -12.27 -20.75 14.18
CA GLU A 179 -11.32 -20.61 15.31
C GLU A 179 -9.86 -20.56 14.81
N ILE A 180 -9.49 -21.44 13.87
CA ILE A 180 -8.14 -21.45 13.27
C ILE A 180 -7.83 -20.10 12.60
N TYR A 181 -8.77 -19.55 11.84
CA TYR A 181 -8.56 -18.25 11.19
C TYR A 181 -8.65 -17.08 12.17
N ASP A 182 -9.43 -17.20 13.26
CA ASP A 182 -9.50 -16.21 14.33
C ASP A 182 -8.13 -16.09 15.04
N GLU A 183 -7.48 -17.22 15.37
CA GLU A 183 -6.12 -17.28 15.91
C GLU A 183 -5.08 -16.66 14.98
N GLN A 184 -5.09 -17.03 13.70
CA GLN A 184 -4.19 -16.46 12.70
C GLN A 184 -4.40 -14.94 12.56
N MET A 185 -5.66 -14.49 12.51
CA MET A 185 -5.96 -13.07 12.44
C MET A 185 -5.51 -12.34 13.70
N ALA A 186 -5.64 -12.95 14.87
CA ALA A 186 -5.29 -12.29 16.13
C ALA A 186 -3.79 -12.06 16.27
N ALA A 187 -2.98 -13.07 15.97
CA ALA A 187 -1.53 -12.96 16.00
C ALA A 187 -1.02 -11.84 15.06
N GLU A 188 -1.51 -11.81 13.82
CA GLU A 188 -1.06 -10.82 12.84
C GLU A 188 -1.62 -9.41 13.11
N ALA A 189 -2.84 -9.31 13.65
CA ALA A 189 -3.45 -8.04 14.00
C ALA A 189 -2.68 -7.30 15.10
N GLU A 190 -2.12 -8.01 16.07
CA GLU A 190 -1.34 -7.41 17.15
C GLU A 190 -0.10 -6.69 16.61
N ILE A 191 0.64 -7.32 15.69
CA ILE A 191 1.79 -6.71 15.01
C ILE A 191 1.36 -5.42 14.29
N ILE A 192 0.28 -5.49 13.52
CA ILE A 192 -0.26 -4.35 12.76
C ILE A 192 -0.68 -3.21 13.69
N TYR A 193 -1.38 -3.55 14.78
CA TYR A 193 -1.87 -2.59 15.76
C TYR A 193 -0.72 -1.83 16.42
N GLN A 194 0.32 -2.53 16.88
CA GLN A 194 1.46 -1.91 17.52
C GLN A 194 2.24 -0.99 16.56
N SER A 195 2.50 -1.41 15.32
CA SER A 195 3.19 -0.55 14.34
C SER A 195 2.37 0.69 13.97
N ARG A 196 1.05 0.57 13.80
CA ARG A 196 0.16 1.73 13.52
C ARG A 196 0.09 2.69 14.69
N ARG A 197 0.00 2.17 15.91
CA ARG A 197 0.02 2.97 17.14
C ARG A 197 1.34 3.75 17.24
N LYS A 198 2.47 3.07 17.10
CA LYS A 198 3.81 3.68 17.13
C LYS A 198 3.97 4.76 16.08
N LEU A 199 3.55 4.51 14.84
CA LEU A 199 3.61 5.53 13.78
C LEU A 199 2.76 6.76 14.14
N THR A 200 1.55 6.55 14.64
CA THR A 200 0.64 7.65 14.98
C THR A 200 1.17 8.50 16.14
N GLU A 201 1.74 7.86 17.16
CA GLU A 201 2.39 8.53 18.30
C GLU A 201 3.60 9.37 17.85
N ASN A 202 4.43 8.83 16.93
CA ASN A 202 5.58 9.54 16.38
C ASN A 202 5.19 10.67 15.40
N LEU A 203 4.10 10.50 14.66
CA LEU A 203 3.63 11.47 13.67
C LEU A 203 2.99 12.69 14.33
N LEU A 204 2.29 12.51 15.46
CA LEU A 204 1.57 13.59 16.15
C LEU A 204 2.42 14.84 16.45
N PRO A 205 3.63 14.76 17.06
CA PRO A 205 4.44 15.94 17.32
C PRO A 205 4.90 16.64 16.03
N LEU A 206 5.26 15.87 15.00
CA LEU A 206 5.66 16.41 13.70
C LEU A 206 4.50 17.13 13.02
N PHE A 207 3.33 16.50 13.00
CA PHE A 207 2.10 17.05 12.45
C PHE A 207 1.74 18.37 13.12
N ARG A 208 1.78 18.43 14.46
CA ARG A 208 1.55 19.68 15.21
C ARG A 208 2.54 20.76 14.84
N SER A 209 3.84 20.44 14.79
CA SER A 209 4.88 21.41 14.47
C SER A 209 4.71 21.99 13.06
N TYR A 210 4.45 21.16 12.05
CA TYR A 210 4.22 21.66 10.68
C TYR A 210 2.91 22.43 10.56
N TYR A 211 1.85 21.96 11.22
CA TYR A 211 0.55 22.64 11.19
C TYR A 211 0.63 24.02 11.85
N GLU A 212 1.33 24.16 12.98
CA GLU A 212 1.53 25.42 13.67
C GLU A 212 2.28 26.44 12.78
N LYS A 213 3.33 25.99 12.06
CA LYS A 213 4.06 26.83 11.11
C LYS A 213 3.19 27.35 9.96
N ILE A 214 2.20 26.57 9.52
CA ILE A 214 1.32 26.93 8.41
C ILE A 214 0.13 27.79 8.88
N SER A 215 -0.47 27.45 10.02
CA SER A 215 -1.68 28.09 10.55
C SER A 215 -1.41 29.32 11.42
N GLY A 216 -0.16 29.57 11.80
CA GLY A 216 0.19 30.65 12.74
C GLY A 216 -0.31 30.41 14.17
N GLY A 217 -0.61 29.16 14.54
CA GLY A 217 -1.04 28.79 15.90
C GLY A 217 -2.50 29.09 16.24
N ALA A 218 -3.33 29.44 15.24
CA ALA A 218 -4.74 29.77 15.45
C ALA A 218 -5.59 28.56 15.91
N GLU A 219 -5.18 27.34 15.56
CA GLU A 219 -5.93 26.12 15.84
C GLU A 219 -5.06 25.05 16.49
N LYS A 220 -5.67 24.21 17.33
CA LYS A 220 -5.02 23.04 17.93
C LYS A 220 -5.44 21.78 17.18
N VAL A 221 -4.46 21.05 16.67
CA VAL A 221 -4.68 19.81 15.94
C VAL A 221 -4.18 18.57 16.70
N SER A 222 -4.80 17.43 16.42
CA SER A 222 -4.41 16.14 16.99
C SER A 222 -4.75 14.98 16.06
N ILE A 223 -4.05 13.87 16.27
CA ILE A 223 -4.30 12.59 15.62
C ILE A 223 -4.53 11.58 16.73
N ARG A 224 -5.56 10.75 16.61
CA ARG A 224 -5.84 9.65 17.55
C ARG A 224 -6.09 8.38 16.74
N TYR A 225 -5.31 7.35 17.04
CA TYR A 225 -5.58 6.01 16.52
C TYR A 225 -6.64 5.35 17.39
N ARG A 226 -7.74 4.91 16.77
CA ARG A 226 -8.80 4.14 17.42
C ARG A 226 -8.80 2.75 16.81
N SER A 227 -8.77 1.73 17.65
CA SER A 227 -8.73 0.36 17.19
C SER A 227 -9.54 -0.54 18.10
N HIS A 228 -10.17 -1.56 17.52
CA HIS A 228 -10.82 -2.63 18.26
C HIS A 228 -9.84 -3.38 19.16
N LEU A 229 -8.57 -3.52 18.75
CA LEU A 229 -7.54 -4.15 19.57
C LEU A 229 -7.19 -3.33 20.82
N GLY A 230 -7.50 -2.02 20.81
CA GLY A 230 -7.32 -1.16 21.97
C GLY A 230 -8.38 -1.31 23.05
N THR A 231 -9.48 -2.04 22.79
CA THR A 231 -10.63 -2.15 23.72
C THR A 231 -10.73 -3.49 24.45
N GLY A 232 -9.82 -4.42 24.21
CA GLY A 232 -9.80 -5.72 24.88
C GLY A 232 -9.15 -6.80 24.03
N GLU A 233 -9.26 -8.05 24.49
CA GLU A 233 -8.69 -9.20 23.80
C GLU A 233 -9.40 -9.48 22.47
N TYR A 234 -8.66 -9.47 21.37
CA TYR A 234 -9.24 -9.52 20.03
C TYR A 234 -9.88 -10.87 19.69
N LEU A 235 -9.33 -11.99 20.15
CA LEU A 235 -9.95 -13.32 19.98
C LEU A 235 -11.34 -13.37 20.59
N ARG A 236 -11.47 -12.84 21.81
CA ARG A 236 -12.75 -12.73 22.48
C ARG A 236 -13.73 -11.87 21.69
N GLN A 237 -13.29 -10.74 21.14
CA GLN A 237 -14.13 -9.89 20.30
C GLN A 237 -14.62 -10.62 19.03
N LEU A 238 -13.78 -11.44 18.39
CA LEU A 238 -14.16 -12.23 17.22
C LEU A 238 -15.18 -13.32 17.57
N ALA A 239 -15.05 -13.95 18.75
CA ALA A 239 -16.02 -14.92 19.25
C ALA A 239 -17.37 -14.25 19.59
N GLU A 240 -17.35 -13.10 20.25
CA GLU A 240 -18.56 -12.33 20.59
C GLU A 240 -19.27 -11.77 19.33
N SER A 241 -18.52 -11.39 18.29
CA SER A 241 -19.08 -10.91 17.03
C SER A 241 -19.60 -12.02 16.10
N ARG A 242 -19.34 -13.30 16.42
CA ARG A 242 -19.56 -14.45 15.54
C ARG A 242 -20.97 -14.51 14.94
N ARG A 243 -22.00 -14.37 15.78
CA ARG A 243 -23.41 -14.42 15.35
C ARG A 243 -23.74 -13.26 14.40
N ARG A 244 -23.24 -12.06 14.68
CA ARG A 244 -23.42 -10.89 13.82
C ARG A 244 -22.66 -11.06 12.50
N ASP A 245 -21.44 -11.60 12.54
CA ASP A 245 -20.62 -11.84 11.37
C ASP A 245 -21.25 -12.87 10.41
N PHE A 246 -21.93 -13.90 10.93
CA PHE A 246 -22.71 -14.83 10.11
C PHE A 246 -23.91 -14.14 9.46
N ALA A 247 -24.67 -13.34 10.22
CA ALA A 247 -25.82 -12.63 9.68
C ALA A 247 -25.46 -11.63 8.58
N LEU A 248 -24.31 -10.95 8.72
CA LEU A 248 -23.82 -9.96 7.77
C LEU A 248 -22.92 -10.56 6.69
N GLN A 249 -22.50 -11.82 6.84
CA GLN A 249 -21.60 -12.55 5.95
C GLN A 249 -20.22 -11.90 5.75
N TYR A 250 -19.76 -11.13 6.74
CA TYR A 250 -18.44 -10.53 6.78
C TYR A 250 -17.99 -10.25 8.22
N THR A 251 -16.68 -10.13 8.42
CA THR A 251 -16.07 -9.81 9.72
C THR A 251 -16.32 -8.35 10.12
N THR A 252 -16.88 -8.15 11.32
CA THR A 252 -17.24 -6.81 11.82
C THR A 252 -16.25 -6.20 12.81
N ALA A 253 -15.30 -6.97 13.33
CA ALA A 253 -14.29 -6.52 14.31
C ALA A 253 -12.85 -6.73 13.81
N GLY A 254 -11.95 -5.81 14.16
CA GLY A 254 -10.50 -5.93 13.91
C GLY A 254 -9.87 -4.78 13.12
N ILE A 255 -8.57 -4.88 12.84
CA ILE A 255 -7.75 -3.78 12.28
C ILE A 255 -8.17 -3.29 10.89
N HIS A 256 -9.02 -4.05 10.19
CA HIS A 256 -9.61 -3.65 8.90
C HIS A 256 -10.84 -2.75 9.06
N ARG A 257 -11.29 -2.51 10.31
CA ARG A 257 -12.43 -1.67 10.69
C ARG A 257 -12.05 -0.44 11.51
N ASP A 258 -10.78 -0.31 11.86
CA ASP A 258 -10.21 0.82 12.61
C ASP A 258 -10.37 2.17 11.89
#